data_AF-A0AA35QWA7-F1
#
_entry.id   AF-A0AA35QWA7-F1
#
_cell.length_a   1.000
_cell.length_b   1.000
_cell.length_c   1.000
_cell.angle_alpha   90.00
_cell.angle_beta   90.00
_cell.angle_gamma   90.00
#
_symmetry.space_group_name_H-M   'P 1'
#
loop_
_entity.id
_entity.type
_entity.pdbx_description
1 polymer ?
#
loop_
_entity_poly.entity_id
_entity_poly.type
_entity_poly.pdbx_seq_one_letter_code
_entity_poly.pdbx_strand_id
1 'polypeptide(L)'
;MILLKSVAYLTVGVIMVTVFSDPMVSALTALTEKNNANYNGKSGIFRKGQYIPIGVFYISFVITPLCSNASELVSSLMFAAKKTKINTSLTFSQLYGAVTMNNTLGLGIFAALVYFQNLDWQYSAEVTVILFMEFTIGIAVIIAGFGYKHTYILLMGVFIGFLYFFSIFFIWMLEHFAHWK
;
A
#
# COMPACT_ATOMS: atom_id res chain seq x y z
N MET A 1 -29.96 -18.38 6.80
CA MET A 1 -30.01 -17.16 7.65
C MET A 1 -28.62 -16.53 7.86
N ILE A 2 -27.56 -17.33 8.12
CA ILE A 2 -26.17 -16.82 8.24
C ILE A 2 -25.68 -16.17 6.94
N LEU A 3 -25.89 -16.82 5.79
CA LEU A 3 -25.52 -16.29 4.47
C LEU A 3 -26.09 -14.89 4.23
N LEU A 4 -27.39 -14.71 4.48
CA LEU A 4 -28.07 -13.41 4.27
C LEU A 4 -27.48 -12.31 5.17
N LYS A 5 -27.14 -12.64 6.42
CA LYS A 5 -26.47 -11.69 7.32
C LYS A 5 -25.07 -11.34 6.81
N SER A 6 -24.29 -12.31 6.39
CA SER A 6 -22.94 -12.07 5.84
C SER A 6 -22.97 -11.21 4.58
N VAL A 7 -23.90 -11.50 3.66
CA VAL A 7 -24.11 -10.68 2.45
C VAL A 7 -24.51 -9.27 2.85
N ALA A 8 -25.45 -9.10 3.78
CA ALA A 8 -25.86 -7.78 4.25
C ALA A 8 -24.70 -6.98 4.85
N TYR A 9 -23.88 -7.59 5.71
CA TYR A 9 -22.70 -6.93 6.28
C TYR A 9 -21.66 -6.58 5.22
N LEU A 10 -21.43 -7.45 4.24
CA LEU A 10 -20.53 -7.17 3.13
C LEU A 10 -21.02 -6.02 2.27
N THR A 11 -22.31 -5.98 1.92
CA THR A 11 -22.89 -4.88 1.14
C THR A 11 -22.80 -3.56 1.89
N VAL A 12 -23.12 -3.54 3.19
CA VAL A 12 -22.98 -2.32 4.01
C VAL A 12 -21.53 -1.85 4.06
N GLY A 13 -20.57 -2.78 4.22
CA GLY A 13 -19.14 -2.47 4.19
C GLY A 13 -18.69 -1.86 2.86
N VAL A 14 -19.11 -2.43 1.73
CA VAL A 14 -18.79 -1.91 0.39
C VAL A 14 -19.37 -0.51 0.18
N ILE A 15 -20.62 -0.27 0.59
CA ILE A 15 -21.23 1.07 0.51
C ILE A 15 -20.43 2.06 1.34
N MET A 16 -20.06 1.69 2.57
CA MET A 16 -19.29 2.53 3.46
C MET A 16 -17.93 2.90 2.84
N VAL A 17 -17.17 1.92 2.37
CA VAL A 17 -15.87 2.16 1.74
C VAL A 17 -16.02 3.06 0.50
N THR A 18 -17.02 2.83 -0.34
CA THR A 18 -17.27 3.66 -1.53
C THR A 18 -17.52 5.12 -1.15
N VAL A 19 -18.35 5.39 -0.14
CA VAL A 19 -18.67 6.77 0.29
C VAL A 19 -17.47 7.49 0.92
N PHE A 20 -16.60 6.77 1.64
CA PHE A 20 -15.44 7.37 2.32
C PHE A 20 -14.15 7.37 1.50
N SER A 21 -14.13 6.70 0.34
CA SER A 21 -12.95 6.67 -0.54
C SER A 21 -12.61 8.04 -1.12
N ASP A 22 -13.58 8.79 -1.62
CA ASP A 22 -13.34 10.12 -2.21
C ASP A 22 -12.83 11.14 -1.17
N PRO A 23 -13.42 11.25 0.04
CA PRO A 23 -12.87 12.08 1.11
C PRO A 23 -11.44 11.71 1.50
N MET A 24 -11.12 10.41 1.54
CA MET A 24 -9.79 9.92 1.89
C MET A 24 -8.76 10.35 0.84
N VAL A 25 -9.04 10.15 -0.45
CA VAL A 25 -8.16 10.58 -1.54
C VAL A 25 -7.97 12.10 -1.51
N SER A 26 -9.06 12.85 -1.30
CA SER A 26 -9.02 14.32 -1.19
C SER A 26 -8.15 14.80 -0.03
N ALA A 27 -8.24 14.14 1.12
CA ALA A 27 -7.38 14.45 2.26
C ALA A 27 -5.90 14.20 1.94
N LEU A 28 -5.60 13.13 1.21
CA LEU A 28 -4.24 12.77 0.85
C LEU A 28 -3.64 13.75 -0.17
N THR A 29 -4.42 14.16 -1.18
CA THR A 29 -4.03 15.21 -2.11
C THR A 29 -3.81 16.54 -1.39
N ALA A 30 -4.68 16.89 -0.44
CA ALA A 30 -4.59 18.14 0.32
C ALA A 30 -3.29 18.28 1.14
N LEU A 31 -2.64 17.18 1.55
CA LEU A 31 -1.35 17.21 2.25
C LEU A 31 -0.18 17.66 1.36
N THR A 32 -0.33 17.53 0.05
CA THR A 32 0.72 17.82 -0.95
C THR A 32 0.46 19.09 -1.75
N GLU A 33 -0.77 19.58 -1.70
CA GLU A 33 -1.22 20.74 -2.48
C GLU A 33 -0.49 22.01 -2.03
N LYS A 34 0.31 22.61 -2.93
CA LYS A 34 1.11 23.82 -2.62
C LYS A 34 0.23 25.02 -2.23
N ASN A 35 -1.00 25.08 -2.74
CA ASN A 35 -1.96 26.13 -2.43
C ASN A 35 -2.45 26.08 -0.97
N ASN A 36 -2.30 24.95 -0.28
CA ASN A 36 -2.64 24.82 1.15
C ASN A 36 -1.57 25.40 2.08
N ALA A 37 -0.40 25.82 1.58
CA ALA A 37 0.63 26.47 2.39
C ALA A 37 0.13 27.78 3.04
N ASN A 38 -0.86 28.41 2.42
CA ASN A 38 -1.44 29.69 2.82
C ASN A 38 -2.96 29.55 2.99
N TYR A 39 -3.40 28.97 4.11
CA TYR A 39 -4.82 28.79 4.36
C TYR A 39 -5.44 30.10 4.86
N ASN A 40 -6.27 30.73 4.03
CA ASN A 40 -7.10 31.86 4.41
C ASN A 40 -8.45 31.29 4.89
N GLY A 41 -8.55 31.01 6.18
CA GLY A 41 -9.82 30.52 6.74
C GLY A 41 -10.92 31.56 6.59
N LYS A 42 -12.19 31.15 6.63
CA LYS A 42 -13.40 32.02 6.62
C LYS A 42 -13.41 33.15 7.69
N SER A 43 -12.40 33.22 8.54
CA SER A 43 -12.16 34.24 9.57
C SER A 43 -11.13 35.31 9.16
N GLY A 44 -10.57 35.29 7.94
CA GLY A 44 -9.58 36.28 7.49
C GLY A 44 -8.21 36.18 8.17
N ILE A 45 -7.95 35.09 8.91
CA ILE A 45 -6.70 34.85 9.62
C ILE A 45 -5.85 33.88 8.78
N PHE A 46 -4.68 34.37 8.37
CA PHE A 46 -3.70 33.59 7.61
C PHE A 46 -3.03 32.57 8.54
N ARG A 47 -3.30 31.28 8.32
CA ARG A 47 -2.61 30.19 9.02
C ARG A 47 -1.60 29.56 8.07
N LYS A 48 -0.36 29.41 8.53
CA LYS A 48 0.66 28.62 7.83
C LYS A 48 0.16 27.18 7.77
N GLY A 49 -0.30 26.75 6.61
CA GLY A 49 -0.70 25.37 6.41
C GLY A 49 0.50 24.44 6.36
N GLN A 50 0.27 23.15 6.60
CA GLN A 50 1.28 22.13 6.45
C GLN A 50 1.26 21.66 4.99
N TYR A 51 2.34 21.95 4.26
CA TYR A 51 2.58 21.41 2.92
C TYR A 51 3.78 20.49 2.99
N ILE A 52 3.69 19.33 2.34
CA ILE A 52 4.81 18.42 2.18
C ILE A 52 5.25 18.52 0.72
N PRO A 53 6.48 18.97 0.40
CA PRO A 53 6.98 19.09 -0.97
C PRO A 53 7.36 17.73 -1.57
N ILE A 54 6.44 16.77 -1.51
CA ILE A 54 6.61 15.41 -2.03
C ILE A 54 5.39 15.14 -2.93
N GLY A 55 5.59 14.41 -4.03
CA GLY A 55 4.50 14.07 -4.94
C GLY A 55 3.37 13.29 -4.23
N VAL A 56 2.13 13.54 -4.65
CA VAL A 56 0.92 12.85 -4.16
C VAL A 56 1.11 11.33 -4.20
N PHE A 57 1.78 10.83 -5.25
CA PHE A 57 2.06 9.41 -5.43
C PHE A 57 2.83 8.83 -4.24
N TYR A 58 3.95 9.42 -3.83
CA TYR A 58 4.78 8.89 -2.74
C TYR A 58 4.03 8.83 -1.40
N ILE A 59 3.24 9.87 -1.10
CA ILE A 59 2.43 9.89 0.12
C ILE A 59 1.31 8.86 0.03
N SER A 60 0.68 8.72 -1.13
CA SER A 60 -0.31 7.69 -1.40
C SER A 60 0.27 6.28 -1.29
N PHE A 61 1.48 6.08 -1.82
CA PHE A 61 2.17 4.80 -1.80
C PHE A 61 2.50 4.33 -0.38
N VAL A 62 2.76 5.25 0.54
CA VAL A 62 3.04 4.91 1.95
C VAL A 62 1.75 4.83 2.77
N ILE A 63 0.89 5.84 2.67
CA ILE A 63 -0.26 6.01 3.56
C ILE A 63 -1.46 5.17 3.12
N THR A 64 -1.74 5.06 1.83
CA THR A 64 -2.92 4.34 1.34
C THR A 64 -2.89 2.85 1.73
N PRO A 65 -1.77 2.11 1.59
CA PRO A 65 -1.70 0.73 2.08
C PRO A 65 -1.86 0.61 3.60
N LEU A 66 -1.35 1.59 4.36
CA LEU A 66 -1.52 1.61 5.81
C LEU A 66 -2.98 1.79 6.20
N CYS A 67 -3.71 2.67 5.51
CA CYS A 67 -5.14 2.91 5.76
C CYS A 67 -6.00 1.73 5.29
N SER A 68 -5.79 1.25 4.06
CA SER A 68 -6.60 0.19 3.46
C SER A 68 -6.42 -1.17 4.15
N ASN A 69 -5.21 -1.45 4.64
CA ASN A 69 -4.87 -2.76 5.23
C ASN A 69 -4.66 -2.68 6.76
N ALA A 70 -5.08 -1.58 7.41
CA ALA A 70 -4.87 -1.37 8.85
C ALA A 70 -5.43 -2.52 9.70
N SER A 71 -6.66 -2.96 9.41
CA SER A 71 -7.34 -4.01 10.16
C SER A 71 -6.66 -5.38 10.00
N GLU A 72 -6.18 -5.68 8.80
CA GLU A 72 -5.41 -6.90 8.50
C GLU A 72 -4.05 -6.88 9.19
N LEU A 73 -3.37 -5.74 9.20
CA LEU A 73 -2.09 -5.56 9.90
C LEU A 73 -2.26 -5.73 11.42
N VAL A 74 -3.27 -5.09 12.00
CA VAL A 74 -3.53 -5.18 13.45
C VAL A 74 -3.92 -6.61 13.84
N SER A 75 -4.80 -7.26 13.09
CA SER A 75 -5.20 -8.64 13.37
C SER A 75 -4.01 -9.61 13.23
N SER A 76 -3.18 -9.45 12.20
CA SER A 76 -1.94 -10.21 12.01
C SER A 76 -0.98 -10.04 13.19
N LEU A 77 -0.82 -8.80 13.69
CA LEU A 77 0.02 -8.53 14.86
C LEU A 77 -0.53 -9.19 16.13
N MET A 78 -1.86 -9.15 16.33
CA MET A 78 -2.52 -9.83 17.45
C MET A 78 -2.34 -11.36 17.38
N PHE A 79 -2.39 -11.96 16.20
CA PHE A 79 -2.12 -13.38 16.01
C PHE A 79 -0.64 -13.72 16.25
N ALA A 80 0.29 -12.92 15.72
CA ALA A 80 1.72 -13.09 15.95
C ALA A 80 2.12 -12.95 17.43
N ALA A 81 1.47 -12.05 18.18
CA ALA A 81 1.73 -11.81 19.60
C ALA A 81 1.47 -13.05 20.48
N LYS A 82 0.65 -14.01 20.01
CA LYS A 82 0.40 -15.27 20.72
C LYS A 82 1.58 -16.25 20.68
N LYS A 83 2.58 -16.03 19.82
CA LYS A 83 3.85 -16.80 19.74
C LYS A 83 3.70 -18.33 19.66
N THR A 84 2.60 -18.84 19.11
CA THR A 84 2.42 -20.27 18.87
C THR A 84 2.72 -20.60 17.41
N LYS A 85 3.24 -21.80 17.14
CA LYS A 85 3.55 -22.24 15.76
C LYS A 85 2.36 -22.08 14.81
N ILE A 86 1.17 -22.50 15.26
CA ILE A 86 -0.07 -22.43 14.47
C ILE A 86 -0.44 -20.97 14.17
N ASN A 87 -0.42 -20.08 15.17
CA ASN A 87 -0.80 -18.69 14.96
C ASN A 87 0.22 -17.94 14.10
N THR A 88 1.51 -18.23 14.24
CA THR A 88 2.56 -17.67 13.38
C THR A 88 2.37 -18.12 11.93
N SER A 89 2.15 -19.42 11.68
CA SER A 89 1.87 -19.92 10.33
C SER A 89 0.60 -19.30 9.74
N LEU A 90 -0.47 -19.18 10.53
CA LEU A 90 -1.70 -18.53 10.10
C LEU A 90 -1.48 -17.05 9.74
N THR A 91 -0.69 -16.33 10.54
CA THR A 91 -0.33 -14.93 10.27
C THR A 91 0.40 -14.80 8.94
N PHE A 92 1.37 -15.68 8.66
CA PHE A 92 2.06 -15.67 7.37
C PHE A 92 1.13 -16.00 6.21
N SER A 93 0.25 -17.00 6.35
CA SER A 93 -0.75 -17.31 5.32
C SER A 93 -1.70 -16.14 5.04
N GLN A 94 -2.12 -15.42 6.08
CA GLN A 94 -2.94 -14.21 5.93
C GLN A 94 -2.19 -13.11 5.19
N LEU A 95 -0.93 -12.84 5.59
CA LEU A 95 -0.09 -11.83 4.93
C LEU A 95 0.17 -12.17 3.46
N TYR A 96 0.51 -13.41 3.13
CA TYR A 96 0.72 -13.81 1.74
C TYR A 96 -0.56 -13.70 0.91
N GLY A 97 -1.69 -14.16 1.45
CA GLY A 97 -2.98 -14.03 0.78
C GLY A 97 -3.35 -12.57 0.50
N ALA A 98 -3.19 -11.69 1.50
CA ALA A 98 -3.47 -10.27 1.38
C ALA A 98 -2.58 -9.59 0.34
N VAL A 99 -1.26 -9.84 0.37
CA VAL A 99 -0.31 -9.25 -0.59
C VAL A 99 -0.59 -9.72 -2.02
N THR A 100 -0.78 -11.03 -2.22
CA THR A 100 -1.08 -11.57 -3.57
C THR A 100 -2.39 -11.00 -4.11
N MET A 101 -3.44 -10.93 -3.28
CA MET A 101 -4.73 -10.37 -3.69
C MET A 101 -4.62 -8.88 -4.02
N ASN A 102 -4.03 -8.08 -3.12
CA ASN A 102 -3.92 -6.64 -3.28
C ASN A 102 -3.05 -6.25 -4.48
N ASN A 103 -1.92 -6.92 -4.69
CA ASN A 103 -1.02 -6.59 -5.79
C ASN A 103 -1.61 -7.01 -7.14
N THR A 104 -2.14 -8.23 -7.27
CA THR A 104 -2.64 -8.73 -8.56
C THR A 104 -3.96 -8.08 -8.97
N LEU A 105 -4.95 -8.04 -8.06
CA LEU A 105 -6.23 -7.39 -8.37
C LEU A 105 -6.08 -5.87 -8.45
N GLY A 106 -5.27 -5.26 -7.58
CA GLY A 106 -5.02 -3.83 -7.60
C GLY A 106 -4.38 -3.38 -8.91
N LEU A 107 -3.30 -4.05 -9.33
CA LEU A 107 -2.66 -3.76 -10.62
C LEU A 107 -3.60 -4.04 -11.80
N GLY A 108 -4.38 -5.13 -11.74
CA GLY A 108 -5.33 -5.48 -12.78
C GLY A 108 -6.44 -4.44 -12.96
N ILE A 109 -7.05 -3.98 -11.86
CA ILE A 109 -8.09 -2.94 -11.88
C ILE A 109 -7.48 -1.61 -12.34
N PHE A 110 -6.30 -1.25 -11.84
CA PHE A 110 -5.59 -0.04 -12.26
C PHE A 110 -5.33 -0.02 -13.78
N ALA A 111 -4.75 -1.10 -14.32
CA ALA A 111 -4.48 -1.23 -15.75
C ALA A 111 -5.78 -1.22 -16.58
N ALA A 112 -6.83 -1.89 -16.11
CA ALA A 112 -8.14 -1.88 -16.76
C ALA A 112 -8.73 -0.47 -16.83
N LEU A 113 -8.66 0.31 -15.75
CA LEU A 113 -9.13 1.69 -15.73
C LEU A 113 -8.34 2.59 -16.68
N VAL A 114 -7.01 2.49 -16.69
CA VAL A 114 -6.16 3.24 -17.63
C VAL A 114 -6.53 2.92 -19.07
N TYR A 115 -6.73 1.64 -19.40
CA TYR A 115 -7.12 1.19 -20.72
C TYR A 115 -8.52 1.68 -21.13
N PHE A 116 -9.54 1.45 -20.31
CA PHE A 116 -10.93 1.80 -20.65
C PHE A 116 -11.20 3.30 -20.63
N GLN A 117 -10.50 4.07 -19.79
CA GLN A 117 -10.65 5.53 -19.72
C GLN A 117 -9.72 6.28 -20.68
N ASN A 118 -8.90 5.59 -21.48
CA ASN A 118 -7.90 6.18 -22.38
C ASN A 118 -7.00 7.20 -21.66
N LEU A 119 -6.53 6.84 -20.46
CA LEU A 119 -5.59 7.67 -19.71
C LEU A 119 -4.17 7.45 -20.23
N ASP A 120 -3.38 8.52 -20.28
CA ASP A 120 -1.96 8.42 -20.62
C ASP A 120 -1.23 7.59 -19.57
N TRP A 121 -0.44 6.61 -20.03
CA TRP A 121 0.42 5.83 -19.16
C TRP A 121 1.60 6.67 -18.69
N GLN A 122 1.64 7.00 -17.39
CA GLN A 122 2.65 7.87 -16.77
C GLN A 122 3.26 7.23 -15.51
N TYR A 123 3.11 5.92 -15.33
CA TYR A 123 3.49 5.21 -14.10
C TYR A 123 4.44 4.02 -14.38
N SER A 124 5.27 4.15 -15.42
CA SER A 124 6.17 3.07 -15.86
C SER A 124 7.25 2.80 -14.83
N ALA A 125 7.79 3.86 -14.21
CA ALA A 125 8.85 3.74 -13.24
C ALA A 125 8.36 2.94 -12.02
N GLU A 126 7.21 3.31 -11.48
CA GLU A 126 6.64 2.77 -10.25
C GLU A 126 6.22 1.31 -10.43
N VAL A 127 5.55 0.99 -11.53
CA VAL A 127 5.17 -0.41 -11.84
C VAL A 127 6.42 -1.27 -12.04
N THR A 128 7.45 -0.75 -12.69
CA THR A 128 8.73 -1.47 -12.86
C THR A 128 9.41 -1.72 -11.52
N VAL A 129 9.45 -0.74 -10.63
CA VAL A 129 10.03 -0.92 -9.29
C VAL A 129 9.25 -1.96 -8.48
N ILE A 130 7.92 -1.91 -8.50
CA ILE A 130 7.08 -2.88 -7.79
C ILE A 130 7.39 -4.31 -8.28
N LEU A 131 7.39 -4.52 -9.60
CA LEU A 131 7.71 -5.82 -10.19
C LEU A 131 9.13 -6.27 -9.83
N PHE A 132 10.10 -5.37 -9.92
CA PHE A 132 11.50 -5.66 -9.58
C PHE A 132 11.65 -6.10 -8.11
N MET A 133 10.98 -5.42 -7.18
CA MET A 133 11.01 -5.78 -5.76
C MET A 133 10.35 -7.14 -5.52
N GLU A 134 9.24 -7.42 -6.19
CA GLU A 134 8.52 -8.69 -6.08
C GLU A 134 9.36 -9.86 -6.61
N PHE A 135 10.03 -9.69 -7.76
CA PHE A 135 10.99 -10.67 -8.26
C PHE A 135 12.19 -10.83 -7.33
N THR A 136 12.72 -9.75 -6.76
CA THR A 136 13.84 -9.80 -5.82
C THR A 136 13.49 -10.62 -4.59
N ILE A 137 12.30 -10.41 -4.02
CA ILE A 137 11.81 -11.19 -2.88
C ILE A 137 11.57 -12.65 -3.29
N GLY A 138 10.92 -12.89 -4.43
CA GLY A 138 10.67 -14.25 -4.94
C GLY A 138 11.96 -15.05 -5.15
N ILE A 139 12.95 -14.45 -5.79
CA ILE A 139 14.28 -15.05 -6.00
C ILE A 139 14.99 -15.27 -4.67
N ALA A 140 14.96 -14.29 -3.75
CA ALA A 140 15.57 -14.44 -2.43
C ALA A 140 14.96 -15.63 -1.67
N VAL A 141 13.64 -15.83 -1.75
CA VAL A 141 12.96 -16.97 -1.12
C VAL A 141 13.39 -18.31 -1.72
N ILE A 142 13.51 -18.38 -3.05
CA ILE A 142 13.93 -19.58 -3.78
C ILE A 142 15.40 -19.92 -3.50
N ILE A 143 16.32 -18.96 -3.68
CA ILE A 143 17.76 -19.17 -3.59
C ILE A 143 18.21 -19.42 -2.14
N ALA A 144 17.72 -18.63 -1.19
CA ALA A 144 18.15 -18.75 0.20
C ALA A 144 17.47 -19.91 0.96
N GLY A 145 16.65 -20.72 0.27
CA GLY A 145 15.95 -21.86 0.87
C GLY A 145 14.96 -21.44 1.97
N PHE A 146 14.51 -20.18 1.97
CA PHE A 146 13.54 -19.68 2.95
C PHE A 146 12.20 -20.41 2.89
N GLY A 147 11.86 -21.00 1.73
CA GLY A 147 10.72 -21.90 1.59
C GLY A 147 10.87 -23.26 2.30
N TYR A 148 12.10 -23.69 2.59
CA TYR A 148 12.41 -25.01 3.19
C TYR A 148 12.76 -24.95 4.68
N LYS A 149 13.04 -23.76 5.23
CA LYS A 149 13.30 -23.59 6.66
C LYS A 149 11.99 -23.36 7.40
N HIS A 150 11.60 -24.29 8.27
CA HIS A 150 10.44 -24.18 9.18
C HIS A 150 10.55 -23.04 10.23
N THR A 151 11.54 -22.15 10.12
CA THR A 151 11.80 -21.08 11.09
C THR A 151 12.13 -19.77 10.39
N TYR A 152 11.26 -18.78 10.59
CA TYR A 152 11.49 -17.40 10.16
C TYR A 152 12.40 -16.71 11.19
N ILE A 153 13.53 -16.20 10.73
CA ILE A 153 14.49 -15.48 11.57
C ILE A 153 14.14 -13.99 11.53
N LEU A 154 14.27 -13.29 12.66
CA LEU A 154 14.07 -11.83 12.77
C LEU A 154 14.85 -11.03 11.72
N LEU A 155 16.02 -11.51 11.31
CA LEU A 155 16.85 -10.91 10.26
C LEU A 155 16.11 -10.79 8.91
N MET A 156 15.20 -11.72 8.60
CA MET A 156 14.37 -11.62 7.40
C MET A 156 13.45 -10.40 7.45
N GLY A 157 12.90 -10.09 8.62
CA GLY A 157 12.08 -8.88 8.83
C GLY A 157 12.90 -7.61 8.62
N VAL A 158 14.15 -7.58 9.09
CA VAL A 158 15.06 -6.44 8.87
C VAL A 158 15.38 -6.27 7.38
N PHE A 159 15.67 -7.38 6.68
CA PHE A 159 15.94 -7.36 5.24
C PHE A 159 14.74 -6.86 4.44
N ILE A 160 13.53 -7.35 4.73
CA ILE A 160 12.30 -6.91 4.06
C ILE A 160 12.02 -5.44 4.37
N GLY A 161 12.21 -5.00 5.62
CA GLY A 161 12.09 -3.60 6.00
C GLY A 161 13.04 -2.69 5.23
N PHE A 162 14.29 -3.13 5.01
CA PHE A 162 15.25 -2.40 4.19
C PHE A 162 14.82 -2.30 2.72
N LEU A 163 14.32 -3.40 2.13
CA LEU A 163 13.81 -3.41 0.76
C LEU A 163 12.67 -2.40 0.54
N TYR A 164 11.82 -2.18 1.55
CA TYR A 164 10.77 -1.16 1.49
C TYR A 164 11.33 0.27 1.38
N PHE A 165 12.31 0.64 2.20
CA PHE A 165 12.94 1.96 2.07
C PHE A 165 13.74 2.09 0.77
N PHE A 166 14.38 0.99 0.36
CA PHE A 166 15.10 0.92 -0.90
C PHE A 166 14.17 1.10 -2.11
N SER A 167 12.95 0.57 -2.09
CA SER A 167 12.00 0.74 -3.20
C SER A 167 11.60 2.19 -3.40
N ILE A 168 11.30 2.92 -2.32
CA ILE A 168 10.99 4.36 -2.38
C ILE A 168 12.18 5.15 -2.94
N PHE A 169 13.40 4.84 -2.47
CA PHE A 169 14.61 5.45 -2.98
C PHE A 169 14.84 5.14 -4.47
N PHE A 170 14.56 3.91 -4.90
CA PHE A 170 14.76 3.49 -6.28
C PHE A 170 13.78 4.16 -7.24
N ILE A 171 12.51 4.38 -6.83
CA ILE A 171 11.55 5.18 -7.58
C ILE A 171 12.07 6.62 -7.76
N TRP A 172 12.50 7.24 -6.66
CA TRP A 172 13.08 8.59 -6.70
C TRP A 172 14.29 8.69 -7.64
N MET A 173 15.15 7.67 -7.62
CA MET A 173 16.32 7.60 -8.49
C MET A 173 15.92 7.50 -9.97
N LEU A 174 14.93 6.67 -10.32
CA LEU A 174 14.47 6.51 -11.71
C LEU A 174 13.79 7.78 -12.24
N GLU A 175 12.95 8.43 -11.43
CA GLU A 175 12.31 9.69 -11.82
C GLU A 175 13.34 10.82 -12.04
N HIS A 176 14.33 10.93 -11.14
CA HIS A 176 15.29 12.04 -11.18
C HIS A 176 16.37 11.87 -12.24
N PHE A 177 16.90 10.65 -12.44
CA PHE A 177 18.03 10.40 -13.35
C PHE A 177 17.61 9.90 -14.74
N ALA A 178 16.52 9.12 -14.84
CA ALA A 178 16.10 8.53 -16.11
C ALA A 178 14.94 9.28 -16.78
N HIS A 179 14.36 10.29 -16.11
CA HIS A 179 13.15 11.01 -16.56
C HIS A 179 12.00 10.07 -16.96
N TRP A 180 11.98 8.86 -16.42
CA TRP A 180 10.90 7.91 -16.63
C TRP A 180 9.69 8.35 -15.81
N LYS A 181 8.56 8.44 -16.52
CA LYS A 181 7.23 8.50 -15.92
C LYS A 181 6.69 7.08 -15.89
#